data_AF-A0A1Y2H3U5-F1
#
_entry.id   AF-A0A1Y2H3U5-F1
#
_cell.length_a   1.000
_cell.length_b   1.000
_cell.length_c   1.000
_cell.angle_alpha   90.00
_cell.angle_beta   90.00
_cell.angle_gamma   90.00
#
_symmetry.space_group_name_H-M   'P 1'
#
loop_
_entity.id
_entity.type
_entity.pdbx_description
1 polymer ?
#
loop_
_entity_poly.entity_id
_entity_poly.type
_entity_poly.pdbx_seq_one_letter_code
_entity_poly.pdbx_strand_id
1 'polypeptide(L)'
;MRFSIAAFVGAFSMALFVPSVLACERECQVNVSHAFADKYQLLSDNYFTRLNFEVEKSLFYGIPADALTLTEKQAVTKTVADSVLAAQTSWSNTIFQTVFDTIFKDEPKFKGDCNHPHRVNQPPRGVNWTMPDCHNMDYICGNPPSICHFMPMIKTRIVKKLIGQLQARVDGDDSEVYLNFVGPALQDVLTTQVKLANYAATLHGNLNQILESIKASLINFANENEWKPEWDMEIKILLLTFP
;
A
#
# COMPACT_ATOMS: atom_id res chain seq x y z
N MET A 1 72.68 41.51 -23.53
CA MET A 1 72.14 40.28 -22.92
C MET A 1 70.99 40.69 -22.01
N ARG A 2 69.75 40.32 -22.37
CA ARG A 2 68.53 40.74 -21.68
C ARG A 2 67.90 39.53 -20.97
N PHE A 3 67.51 39.74 -19.73
CA PHE A 3 66.83 38.78 -18.85
C PHE A 3 65.31 38.73 -19.09
N SER A 4 64.75 37.54 -18.84
CA SER A 4 63.37 37.22 -18.40
C SER A 4 62.23 37.57 -19.39
N ILE A 5 61.11 36.84 -19.51
CA ILE A 5 60.23 36.30 -18.47
C ILE A 5 59.49 35.09 -19.05
N ALA A 6 59.61 33.94 -18.39
CA ALA A 6 58.61 32.88 -18.47
C ALA A 6 57.45 33.28 -17.55
N ALA A 7 56.23 33.39 -18.08
CA ALA A 7 55.02 33.54 -17.28
C ALA A 7 54.05 32.44 -17.68
N PHE A 8 54.11 31.35 -16.92
CA PHE A 8 53.05 30.37 -16.77
C PHE A 8 51.79 31.09 -16.28
N VAL A 9 50.73 31.12 -17.09
CA VAL A 9 49.38 31.41 -16.62
C VAL A 9 48.59 30.12 -16.80
N GLY A 10 48.74 29.23 -15.83
CA GLY A 10 47.85 28.10 -15.62
C GLY A 10 46.57 28.61 -14.97
N ALA A 11 45.56 28.92 -15.76
CA ALA A 11 44.21 29.11 -15.27
C ALA A 11 43.61 27.72 -14.96
N PHE A 12 43.86 27.22 -13.75
CA PHE A 12 43.13 26.08 -13.21
C PHE A 12 41.71 26.57 -12.88
N SER A 13 40.79 26.46 -13.85
CA SER A 13 39.36 26.53 -13.59
C SER A 13 38.99 25.34 -12.70
N MET A 14 39.03 25.54 -11.38
CA MET A 14 38.30 24.69 -10.44
C MET A 14 36.82 24.93 -10.73
N ALA A 15 36.25 24.13 -11.63
CA ALA A 15 34.82 23.97 -11.72
C ALA A 15 34.36 23.51 -10.33
N LEU A 16 33.66 24.39 -9.61
CA LEU A 16 32.94 24.08 -8.39
C LEU A 16 31.90 23.03 -8.74
N PHE A 17 32.23 21.75 -8.55
CA PHE A 17 31.26 20.66 -8.57
C PHE A 17 30.38 20.84 -7.33
N VAL A 18 29.37 21.70 -7.43
CA VAL A 18 28.29 21.72 -6.45
C VAL A 18 27.66 20.33 -6.51
N PRO A 19 27.63 19.57 -5.40
CA PRO A 19 27.05 18.24 -5.41
C PRO A 19 25.56 18.39 -5.77
N SER A 20 25.21 17.94 -6.98
CA SER A 20 23.82 17.93 -7.43
C SER A 20 23.05 16.90 -6.61
N VAL A 21 21.97 17.32 -5.96
CA VAL A 21 21.00 16.40 -5.38
C VAL A 21 20.22 15.78 -6.51
N LEU A 22 20.43 14.48 -6.72
CA LEU A 22 19.73 13.73 -7.74
C LEU A 22 18.34 13.36 -7.24
N ALA A 23 17.40 13.24 -8.18
CA ALA A 23 16.13 12.64 -7.89
C ALA A 23 16.32 11.15 -7.54
N CYS A 24 15.40 10.60 -6.76
CA CYS A 24 15.26 9.18 -6.51
C CYS A 24 15.12 8.44 -7.85
N GLU A 25 16.13 7.63 -8.20
CA GLU A 25 16.11 6.76 -9.38
C GLU A 25 15.10 5.61 -9.21
N ARG A 26 14.86 4.83 -10.29
CA ARG A 26 13.79 3.81 -10.31
C ARG A 26 13.84 2.85 -9.12
N GLU A 27 15.01 2.37 -8.75
CA GLU A 27 15.19 1.47 -7.60
C GLU A 27 14.82 2.16 -6.28
N CYS A 28 15.31 3.37 -6.06
CA CYS A 28 14.93 4.19 -4.91
C CYS A 28 13.39 4.39 -4.87
N GLN A 29 12.75 4.68 -6.01
CA GLN A 29 11.29 4.92 -6.04
C GLN A 29 10.50 3.67 -5.64
N VAL A 30 10.98 2.50 -6.07
CA VAL A 30 10.40 1.20 -5.68
C VAL A 30 10.54 1.00 -4.18
N ASN A 31 11.74 1.18 -3.61
CA ASN A 31 11.98 0.99 -2.18
C ASN A 31 11.22 1.99 -1.30
N VAL A 32 11.15 3.26 -1.72
CA VAL A 32 10.29 4.28 -1.11
C VAL A 32 8.84 3.81 -1.10
N SER A 33 8.34 3.29 -2.23
CA SER A 33 6.94 2.84 -2.32
C SER A 33 6.68 1.63 -1.43
N HIS A 34 7.61 0.68 -1.32
CA HIS A 34 7.50 -0.44 -0.40
C HIS A 34 7.43 0.01 1.06
N ALA A 35 8.24 0.98 1.47
CA ALA A 35 8.23 1.51 2.85
C ALA A 35 6.82 1.93 3.30
N PHE A 36 6.05 2.55 2.41
CA PHE A 36 4.64 2.88 2.67
C PHE A 36 3.72 1.67 2.51
N ALA A 37 3.82 0.94 1.39
CA ALA A 37 2.92 -0.15 1.04
C ALA A 37 2.87 -1.24 2.11
N ASP A 38 4.01 -1.59 2.70
CA ASP A 38 4.11 -2.61 3.74
C ASP A 38 3.26 -2.25 4.99
N LYS A 39 3.17 -0.96 5.34
CA LYS A 39 2.33 -0.53 6.48
C LYS A 39 0.84 -0.54 6.14
N TYR A 40 0.49 -0.15 4.92
CA TYR A 40 -0.90 -0.24 4.45
C TYR A 40 -1.36 -1.70 4.27
N GLN A 41 -0.44 -2.61 3.95
CA GLN A 41 -0.72 -4.04 3.89
C GLN A 41 -1.22 -4.56 5.25
N LEU A 42 -0.54 -4.22 6.35
CA LEU A 42 -0.92 -4.61 7.70
C LEU A 42 -2.34 -4.17 8.08
N LEU A 43 -2.73 -2.97 7.67
CA LEU A 43 -4.10 -2.50 7.89
C LEU A 43 -5.09 -3.37 7.12
N SER A 44 -4.75 -3.76 5.89
CA SER A 44 -5.69 -4.48 5.02
C SER A 44 -5.83 -5.92 5.43
N ASP A 45 -4.78 -6.49 6.03
CA ASP A 45 -4.82 -7.83 6.61
C ASP A 45 -5.87 -7.92 7.73
N ASN A 46 -6.06 -6.86 8.53
CA ASN A 46 -7.11 -6.83 9.55
C ASN A 46 -8.52 -6.91 8.94
N TYR A 47 -8.73 -6.28 7.77
CA TYR A 47 -9.99 -6.36 7.06
C TYR A 47 -10.30 -7.79 6.59
N PHE A 48 -9.36 -8.44 5.91
CA PHE A 48 -9.55 -9.81 5.42
C PHE A 48 -9.61 -10.84 6.56
N THR A 49 -8.88 -10.61 7.65
CA THR A 49 -8.99 -11.42 8.89
C THR A 49 -10.40 -11.32 9.47
N ARG A 50 -10.97 -10.11 9.52
CA ARG A 50 -12.34 -9.91 9.99
C ARG A 50 -13.37 -10.58 9.07
N LEU A 51 -13.14 -10.53 7.76
CA LEU A 51 -13.97 -11.24 6.77
C LEU A 51 -13.98 -12.74 6.98
N ASN A 52 -12.80 -13.36 7.13
CA ASN A 52 -12.72 -14.78 7.45
C ASN A 52 -13.44 -15.13 8.75
N PHE A 53 -13.24 -14.33 9.80
CA PHE A 53 -13.91 -14.55 11.09
C PHE A 53 -15.45 -14.51 10.97
N GLU A 54 -16.02 -13.55 10.23
CA GLU A 54 -17.47 -13.47 10.07
C GLU A 54 -18.03 -14.57 9.14
N VAL A 55 -17.26 -15.02 8.14
CA VAL A 55 -17.58 -16.22 7.34
C VAL A 55 -17.69 -17.44 8.25
N GLU A 56 -16.68 -17.71 9.08
CA GLU A 56 -16.70 -18.86 10.00
C GLU A 56 -17.89 -18.83 10.97
N LYS A 57 -18.24 -17.63 11.45
CA LYS A 57 -19.27 -17.45 12.47
C LYS A 57 -20.70 -17.47 11.89
N SER A 58 -20.90 -16.86 10.73
CA SER A 58 -22.23 -16.43 10.28
C SER A 58 -22.68 -17.07 8.96
N LEU A 59 -21.80 -17.74 8.21
CA LEU A 59 -22.15 -18.31 6.90
C LEU A 59 -23.35 -19.29 6.96
N PHE A 60 -23.46 -20.07 8.03
CA PHE A 60 -24.54 -21.05 8.22
C PHE A 60 -25.72 -20.56 9.03
N TYR A 61 -25.82 -19.26 9.29
CA TYR A 61 -26.94 -18.70 10.05
C TYR A 61 -28.27 -19.05 9.39
N GLY A 62 -29.25 -19.49 10.19
CA GLY A 62 -30.58 -19.91 9.70
C GLY A 62 -30.64 -21.30 9.07
N ILE A 63 -29.52 -22.02 8.91
CA ILE A 63 -29.52 -23.43 8.49
C ILE A 63 -29.71 -24.33 9.73
N PRO A 64 -30.64 -25.31 9.72
CA PRO A 64 -30.85 -26.20 10.85
C PRO A 64 -29.55 -26.90 11.28
N ALA A 65 -29.32 -27.04 12.58
CA ALA A 65 -28.03 -27.51 13.11
C ALA A 65 -27.67 -28.92 12.63
N ASP A 66 -28.68 -29.77 12.45
CA ASP A 66 -28.63 -31.16 12.01
C ASP A 66 -28.72 -31.35 10.49
N ALA A 67 -29.03 -30.29 9.72
CA ALA A 67 -29.13 -30.36 8.27
C ALA A 67 -27.80 -30.69 7.58
N LEU A 68 -26.68 -30.31 8.21
CA LEU A 68 -25.32 -30.47 7.68
C LEU A 68 -24.40 -31.00 8.78
N THR A 69 -23.58 -31.97 8.41
CA THR A 69 -22.50 -32.50 9.25
C THR A 69 -21.42 -31.44 9.48
N LEU A 70 -20.63 -31.62 10.54
CA LEU A 70 -19.49 -30.74 10.82
C LEU A 70 -18.50 -30.72 9.64
N THR A 71 -18.24 -31.86 9.02
CA THR A 71 -17.33 -31.99 7.87
C THR A 71 -17.82 -31.19 6.67
N GLU A 72 -19.13 -31.23 6.36
CA GLU A 72 -19.72 -30.44 5.27
C GLU A 72 -19.57 -28.93 5.56
N LYS A 73 -19.86 -28.50 6.80
CA LYS A 73 -19.70 -27.09 7.21
C LYS A 73 -18.24 -26.62 7.12
N GLN A 74 -17.31 -27.43 7.62
CA GLN A 74 -15.88 -27.14 7.58
C GLN A 74 -15.34 -27.06 6.15
N ALA A 75 -15.80 -27.95 5.26
CA ALA A 75 -15.40 -27.94 3.85
C ALA A 75 -15.79 -26.63 3.17
N VAL A 76 -17.06 -26.19 3.31
CA VAL A 76 -17.49 -24.90 2.73
C VAL A 76 -16.73 -23.73 3.33
N THR A 77 -16.63 -23.70 4.67
CA THR A 77 -15.95 -22.61 5.38
C THR A 77 -14.51 -22.48 4.91
N LYS A 78 -13.80 -23.60 4.80
CA LYS A 78 -12.43 -23.65 4.30
C LYS A 78 -12.35 -23.16 2.86
N THR A 79 -13.21 -23.62 1.96
CA THR A 79 -13.19 -23.18 0.55
C THR A 79 -13.45 -21.69 0.41
N VAL A 80 -14.42 -21.15 1.15
CA VAL A 80 -14.68 -19.70 1.16
C VAL A 80 -13.51 -18.94 1.78
N ALA A 81 -12.93 -19.41 2.89
CA ALA A 81 -11.79 -18.77 3.53
C ALA A 81 -10.52 -18.78 2.67
N ASP A 82 -10.24 -19.89 1.97
CA ASP A 82 -9.12 -19.98 1.01
C ASP A 82 -9.35 -18.98 -0.15
N SER A 83 -10.61 -18.75 -0.55
CA SER A 83 -10.96 -17.73 -1.56
C SER A 83 -10.83 -16.29 -1.03
N VAL A 84 -11.18 -16.03 0.23
CA VAL A 84 -10.92 -14.74 0.89
C VAL A 84 -9.41 -14.44 0.94
N LEU A 85 -8.57 -15.45 1.21
CA LEU A 85 -7.12 -15.31 1.17
C LEU A 85 -6.60 -15.00 -0.25
N ALA A 86 -7.21 -15.59 -1.29
CA ALA A 86 -6.91 -15.25 -2.68
C ALA A 86 -7.28 -13.80 -3.00
N ALA A 87 -8.44 -13.32 -2.51
CA ALA A 87 -8.84 -11.92 -2.65
C ALA A 87 -7.87 -10.97 -1.92
N GLN A 88 -7.43 -11.33 -0.71
CA GLN A 88 -6.40 -10.59 0.03
C GLN A 88 -5.10 -10.50 -0.77
N THR A 89 -4.62 -11.61 -1.32
CA THR A 89 -3.39 -11.64 -2.13
C THR A 89 -3.51 -10.76 -3.38
N SER A 90 -4.66 -10.81 -4.06
CA SER A 90 -4.96 -9.94 -5.20
C SER A 90 -4.94 -8.46 -4.81
N TRP A 91 -5.53 -8.12 -3.65
CA TRP A 91 -5.50 -6.78 -3.09
C TRP A 91 -4.07 -6.32 -2.79
N SER A 92 -3.27 -7.14 -2.10
CA SER A 92 -1.88 -6.84 -1.74
C SER A 92 -1.03 -6.43 -2.95
N ASN A 93 -1.21 -7.12 -4.08
CA ASN A 93 -0.48 -6.83 -5.31
C ASN A 93 -0.80 -5.43 -5.88
N THR A 94 -1.95 -4.85 -5.53
CA THR A 94 -2.33 -3.50 -5.99
C THR A 94 -1.88 -2.37 -5.07
N ILE A 95 -1.67 -2.62 -3.78
CA ILE A 95 -1.28 -1.57 -2.80
C ILE A 95 0.00 -0.88 -3.25
N PHE A 96 1.02 -1.67 -3.58
CA PHE A 96 2.30 -1.14 -4.05
C PHE A 96 2.13 -0.21 -5.26
N GLN A 97 1.38 -0.65 -6.28
CA GLN A 97 1.20 0.13 -7.49
C GLN A 97 0.45 1.44 -7.21
N THR A 98 -0.56 1.40 -6.34
CA THR A 98 -1.29 2.59 -5.90
C THR A 98 -0.40 3.57 -5.15
N VAL A 99 0.42 3.07 -4.22
CA VAL A 99 1.41 3.90 -3.50
C VAL A 99 2.40 4.54 -4.47
N PHE A 100 2.99 3.72 -5.35
CA PHE A 100 3.95 4.17 -6.34
C PHE A 100 3.36 5.29 -7.21
N ASP A 101 2.16 5.08 -7.75
CA ASP A 101 1.51 6.06 -8.61
C ASP A 101 1.16 7.32 -7.83
N THR A 102 0.72 7.19 -6.58
CA THR A 102 0.40 8.33 -5.72
C THR A 102 1.60 9.23 -5.46
N ILE A 103 2.78 8.65 -5.22
CA ILE A 103 3.98 9.44 -4.94
C ILE A 103 4.58 10.00 -6.23
N PHE A 104 4.69 9.17 -7.28
CA PHE A 104 5.56 9.45 -8.42
C PHE A 104 4.83 9.79 -9.72
N LYS A 105 3.53 9.50 -9.86
CA LYS A 105 2.78 9.75 -11.10
C LYS A 105 1.66 10.76 -10.95
N ASP A 106 0.98 10.79 -9.81
CA ASP A 106 -0.09 11.73 -9.55
C ASP A 106 0.44 13.09 -9.07
N GLU A 107 -0.28 14.17 -9.38
CA GLU A 107 0.10 15.50 -8.92
C GLU A 107 -0.26 15.75 -7.44
N PRO A 108 0.61 16.45 -6.67
CA PRO A 108 1.97 16.84 -7.07
C PRO A 108 2.92 15.63 -7.12
N LYS A 109 3.68 15.53 -8.23
CA LYS A 109 4.64 14.43 -8.44
C LYS A 109 5.93 14.68 -7.67
N PHE A 110 6.37 13.70 -6.88
CA PHE A 110 7.69 13.70 -6.26
C PHE A 110 8.74 13.23 -7.27
N LYS A 111 9.04 14.08 -8.24
CA LYS A 111 10.01 13.85 -9.32
C LYS A 111 10.84 15.09 -9.60
N GLY A 112 11.95 14.91 -10.30
CA GLY A 112 12.85 16.01 -10.66
C GLY A 112 13.92 16.28 -9.61
N ASP A 113 14.92 17.05 -10.02
CA ASP A 113 16.09 17.40 -9.21
C ASP A 113 15.73 18.32 -8.05
N CYS A 114 16.52 18.26 -6.99
CA CYS A 114 16.28 19.02 -5.77
C CYS A 114 17.32 20.14 -5.57
N ASN A 115 17.70 20.81 -6.66
CA ASN A 115 18.71 21.88 -6.64
C ASN A 115 18.14 23.29 -6.77
N HIS A 116 16.83 23.42 -7.01
CA HIS A 116 16.19 24.70 -7.34
C HIS A 116 14.85 24.87 -6.59
N PRO A 117 14.86 25.35 -5.34
CA PRO A 117 16.03 25.85 -4.61
C PRO A 117 16.82 24.74 -3.91
N HIS A 118 18.14 24.90 -3.82
CA HIS A 118 18.98 23.95 -3.09
C HIS A 118 18.71 24.04 -1.57
N ARG A 119 18.66 22.89 -0.89
CA ARG A 119 18.36 22.77 0.55
C ARG A 119 19.31 21.84 1.30
N VAL A 120 19.65 20.72 0.68
CA VAL A 120 20.43 19.64 1.30
C VAL A 120 21.52 19.19 0.33
N ASN A 121 22.58 18.57 0.84
CA ASN A 121 23.62 17.97 0.00
C ASN A 121 23.37 16.46 -0.10
N GLN A 122 23.51 15.92 -1.31
CA GLN A 122 23.47 14.47 -1.52
C GLN A 122 24.56 13.80 -0.67
N PRO A 123 24.20 12.84 0.22
CA PRO A 123 25.21 12.13 0.98
C PRO A 123 26.07 11.26 0.05
N PRO A 124 27.33 10.96 0.44
CA PRO A 124 28.15 10.00 -0.29
C PRO A 124 27.44 8.65 -0.44
N ARG A 125 27.78 7.89 -1.49
CA ARG A 125 27.23 6.54 -1.67
C ARG A 125 27.48 5.67 -0.44
N GLY A 126 26.43 4.99 0.02
CA GLY A 126 26.46 4.15 1.22
C GLY A 126 26.29 4.92 2.54
N VAL A 127 26.10 6.25 2.48
CA VAL A 127 25.75 7.07 3.63
C VAL A 127 24.28 7.46 3.53
N ASN A 128 23.54 7.25 4.62
CA ASN A 128 22.12 7.57 4.70
C ASN A 128 21.92 9.10 4.76
N TRP A 129 20.76 9.53 4.27
CA TRP A 129 20.20 10.83 4.61
C TRP A 129 19.91 10.92 6.12
N THR A 130 19.76 12.13 6.61
CA THR A 130 19.51 12.41 8.02
C THR A 130 18.13 13.03 8.22
N MET A 131 17.59 12.93 9.45
CA MET A 131 16.34 13.62 9.80
C MET A 131 16.42 15.15 9.62
N PRO A 132 17.56 15.81 9.93
CA PRO A 132 17.78 17.20 9.52
C PRO A 132 17.58 17.45 8.02
N ASP A 133 18.05 16.55 7.14
CA ASP A 133 17.83 16.71 5.69
C ASP A 133 16.34 16.70 5.34
N CYS A 134 15.57 15.79 5.95
CA CYS A 134 14.12 15.76 5.83
C CYS A 134 13.46 17.06 6.32
N HIS A 135 13.90 17.61 7.45
CA HIS A 135 13.34 18.86 7.98
C HIS A 135 13.71 20.10 7.19
N ASN A 136 14.87 20.10 6.52
CA ASN A 136 15.35 21.22 5.72
C ASN A 136 14.65 21.35 4.36
N MET A 137 13.93 20.31 3.91
CA MET A 137 13.12 20.40 2.71
C MET A 137 11.87 21.24 2.97
N ASP A 138 11.45 22.03 1.99
CA ASP A 138 10.27 22.89 2.04
C ASP A 138 9.54 22.97 0.68
N TYR A 139 9.97 22.18 -0.31
CA TYR A 139 9.35 22.10 -1.63
C TYR A 139 9.39 20.67 -2.18
N ILE A 140 8.44 20.38 -3.07
CA ILE A 140 8.26 19.05 -3.63
C ILE A 140 9.28 18.82 -4.76
N CYS A 141 10.12 17.81 -4.56
CA CYS A 141 11.02 17.26 -5.58
C CYS A 141 11.18 15.75 -5.36
N GLY A 142 12.01 15.10 -6.18
CA GLY A 142 12.09 13.65 -6.26
C GLY A 142 13.02 12.96 -5.26
N ASN A 143 13.67 13.62 -4.30
CA ASN A 143 14.57 12.94 -3.36
C ASN A 143 13.83 12.41 -2.10
N PRO A 144 14.39 11.41 -1.40
CA PRO A 144 13.79 10.90 -0.17
C PRO A 144 13.60 11.93 0.95
N PRO A 145 14.49 12.91 1.19
CA PRO A 145 14.23 14.00 2.14
C PRO A 145 12.94 14.78 1.86
N SER A 146 12.64 15.11 0.61
CA SER A 146 11.40 15.78 0.21
C SER A 146 10.18 14.90 0.51
N ILE A 147 10.25 13.62 0.14
CA ILE A 147 9.19 12.65 0.40
C ILE A 147 8.96 12.47 1.92
N CYS A 148 10.04 12.43 2.71
CA CYS A 148 9.99 12.39 4.16
C CYS A 148 9.33 13.65 4.76
N HIS A 149 9.66 14.84 4.23
CA HIS A 149 9.08 16.10 4.69
C HIS A 149 7.56 16.14 4.45
N PHE A 150 7.15 15.85 3.21
CA PHE A 150 5.76 15.89 2.79
C PHE A 150 4.99 14.59 3.07
N MET A 151 5.54 13.71 3.90
CA MET A 151 4.93 12.43 4.25
C MET A 151 3.47 12.55 4.74
N PRO A 152 3.08 13.54 5.58
CA PRO A 152 1.67 13.69 5.96
C PRO A 152 0.73 13.86 4.75
N MET A 153 1.11 14.71 3.78
CA MET A 153 0.34 14.90 2.54
C MET A 153 0.30 13.62 1.71
N ILE A 154 1.43 12.94 1.54
CA ILE A 154 1.53 11.70 0.79
C ILE A 154 0.63 10.63 1.40
N LYS A 155 0.66 10.47 2.73
CA LYS A 155 -0.19 9.52 3.45
C LYS A 155 -1.66 9.75 3.18
N THR A 156 -2.16 10.97 3.39
CA THR A 156 -3.57 11.30 3.14
C THR A 156 -3.99 10.98 1.70
N ARG A 157 -3.12 11.23 0.72
CA ARG A 157 -3.38 10.89 -0.70
C ARG A 157 -3.45 9.38 -0.92
N ILE A 158 -2.50 8.62 -0.37
CA ILE A 158 -2.46 7.15 -0.49
C ILE A 158 -3.70 6.55 0.15
N VAL A 159 -3.98 6.92 1.39
CA VAL A 159 -5.15 6.47 2.17
C VAL A 159 -6.43 6.70 1.36
N LYS A 160 -6.65 7.92 0.86
CA LYS A 160 -7.83 8.25 0.06
C LYS A 160 -7.98 7.36 -1.19
N LYS A 161 -6.89 7.08 -1.89
CA LYS A 161 -6.92 6.21 -3.07
C LYS A 161 -7.18 4.75 -2.72
N LEU A 162 -6.51 4.22 -1.69
CA LEU A 162 -6.73 2.85 -1.23
C LEU A 162 -8.17 2.66 -0.73
N ILE A 163 -8.75 3.63 -0.03
CA ILE A 163 -10.18 3.62 0.32
C ILE A 163 -11.03 3.48 -0.92
N GLY A 164 -10.86 4.38 -1.90
CA GLY A 164 -11.69 4.38 -3.10
C GLY A 164 -11.59 3.08 -3.89
N GLN A 165 -10.38 2.51 -3.99
CA GLN A 165 -10.16 1.22 -4.64
C GLN A 165 -10.78 0.07 -3.86
N LEU A 166 -10.63 0.04 -2.53
CA LEU A 166 -11.19 -1.05 -1.74
C LEU A 166 -12.72 -0.97 -1.70
N GLN A 167 -13.29 0.23 -1.55
CA GLN A 167 -14.74 0.46 -1.67
C GLN A 167 -15.27 -0.04 -3.01
N ALA A 168 -14.63 0.31 -4.14
CA ALA A 168 -15.05 -0.18 -5.45
C ALA A 168 -15.00 -1.72 -5.59
N ARG A 169 -14.20 -2.40 -4.76
CA ARG A 169 -14.02 -3.86 -4.79
C ARG A 169 -14.97 -4.65 -3.91
N VAL A 170 -15.68 -3.98 -3.00
CA VAL A 170 -16.46 -4.59 -1.92
C VAL A 170 -17.88 -4.03 -1.83
N ASP A 171 -18.20 -2.99 -2.60
CA ASP A 171 -19.50 -2.35 -2.58
C ASP A 171 -20.52 -3.14 -3.42
N GLY A 172 -21.52 -3.70 -2.74
CA GLY A 172 -22.68 -4.34 -3.34
C GLY A 172 -22.51 -5.80 -3.77
N ASP A 173 -23.61 -6.36 -4.28
CA ASP A 173 -23.69 -7.73 -4.79
C ASP A 173 -22.79 -7.94 -6.04
N ASP A 174 -22.36 -6.84 -6.69
CA ASP A 174 -21.45 -6.81 -7.84
C ASP A 174 -19.98 -6.55 -7.44
N SER A 175 -19.66 -6.69 -6.15
CA SER A 175 -18.32 -6.44 -5.67
C SER A 175 -17.28 -7.39 -6.28
N GLU A 176 -16.09 -6.88 -6.61
CA GLU A 176 -14.97 -7.68 -7.14
C GLU A 176 -14.68 -8.90 -6.25
N VAL A 177 -14.72 -8.71 -4.92
CA VAL A 177 -14.51 -9.79 -3.94
C VAL A 177 -15.59 -10.87 -4.07
N TYR A 178 -16.86 -10.48 -4.16
CA TYR A 178 -17.94 -11.44 -4.32
C TYR A 178 -17.91 -12.13 -5.68
N LEU A 179 -17.88 -11.36 -6.76
CA LEU A 179 -17.99 -11.86 -8.13
C LEU A 179 -16.81 -12.72 -8.55
N ASN A 180 -15.59 -12.38 -8.15
CA ASN A 180 -14.39 -13.06 -8.64
C ASN A 180 -13.79 -14.07 -7.65
N PHE A 181 -14.21 -14.04 -6.38
CA PHE A 181 -13.61 -14.88 -5.34
C PHE A 181 -14.66 -15.67 -4.57
N VAL A 182 -15.37 -15.03 -3.64
CA VAL A 182 -16.14 -15.79 -2.63
C VAL A 182 -17.45 -16.38 -3.19
N GLY A 183 -18.09 -15.70 -4.14
CA GLY A 183 -19.30 -16.17 -4.82
C GLY A 183 -19.04 -17.42 -5.67
N PRO A 184 -18.05 -17.41 -6.59
CA PRO A 184 -17.65 -18.60 -7.34
C PRO A 184 -17.22 -19.76 -6.45
N ALA A 185 -16.42 -19.49 -5.41
CA ALA A 185 -15.97 -20.53 -4.48
C ALA A 185 -17.15 -21.19 -3.74
N LEU A 186 -18.15 -20.41 -3.33
CA LEU A 186 -19.37 -20.96 -2.74
C LEU A 186 -20.17 -21.76 -3.78
N GLN A 187 -20.31 -21.25 -5.00
CA GLN A 187 -21.02 -21.93 -6.09
C GLN A 187 -20.38 -23.28 -6.43
N ASP A 188 -19.05 -23.37 -6.45
CA ASP A 188 -18.32 -24.62 -6.69
C ASP A 188 -18.62 -25.67 -5.60
N VAL A 189 -18.73 -25.25 -4.34
CA VAL A 189 -19.13 -26.14 -3.25
C VAL A 189 -20.60 -26.58 -3.39
N LEU A 190 -21.49 -25.65 -3.75
CA LEU A 190 -22.92 -25.93 -3.93
C LEU A 190 -23.19 -26.93 -5.08
N THR A 191 -22.41 -26.86 -6.15
CA THR A 191 -22.54 -27.79 -7.29
C THR A 191 -22.00 -29.18 -6.98
N THR A 192 -20.98 -29.29 -6.14
CA THR A 192 -20.35 -30.56 -5.77
C THR A 192 -21.03 -31.26 -4.60
N GLN A 193 -21.77 -30.53 -3.76
CA GLN A 193 -22.41 -31.07 -2.56
C GLN A 193 -23.94 -30.87 -2.59
N VAL A 194 -24.66 -31.89 -3.08
CA VAL A 194 -26.11 -31.84 -3.35
C VAL A 194 -26.96 -31.39 -2.14
N LYS A 195 -26.59 -31.75 -0.90
CA LYS A 195 -27.33 -31.31 0.29
C LYS A 195 -27.25 -29.81 0.52
N LEU A 196 -26.11 -29.19 0.20
CA LEU A 196 -25.91 -27.75 0.36
C LEU A 196 -26.68 -26.95 -0.68
N ALA A 197 -26.97 -27.52 -1.86
CA ALA A 197 -27.77 -26.87 -2.90
C ALA A 197 -29.16 -26.44 -2.40
N ASN A 198 -29.76 -27.20 -1.48
CA ASN A 198 -31.05 -26.84 -0.86
C ASN A 198 -30.99 -25.55 -0.02
N TYR A 199 -29.77 -25.16 0.39
CA TYR A 199 -29.51 -23.97 1.21
C TYR A 199 -28.76 -22.88 0.42
N ALA A 200 -28.65 -23.01 -0.90
CA ALA A 200 -27.88 -22.10 -1.75
C ALA A 200 -28.28 -20.62 -1.53
N ALA A 201 -29.58 -20.32 -1.59
CA ALA A 201 -30.08 -18.96 -1.40
C ALA A 201 -29.73 -18.40 -0.01
N THR A 202 -29.83 -19.23 1.04
CA THR A 202 -29.45 -18.84 2.41
C THR A 202 -27.95 -18.58 2.53
N LEU A 203 -27.11 -19.45 1.96
CA LEU A 203 -25.66 -19.31 2.01
C LEU A 203 -25.18 -18.06 1.26
N HIS A 204 -25.69 -17.82 0.06
CA HIS A 204 -25.42 -16.58 -0.70
C HIS A 204 -25.94 -15.34 0.04
N GLY A 205 -27.14 -15.40 0.59
CA GLY A 205 -27.70 -14.28 1.39
C GLY A 205 -26.86 -13.96 2.63
N ASN A 206 -26.42 -14.98 3.37
CA ASN A 206 -25.53 -14.79 4.52
C ASN A 206 -24.18 -14.21 4.11
N LEU A 207 -23.61 -14.68 3.00
CA LEU A 207 -22.33 -14.16 2.49
C LEU A 207 -22.45 -12.68 2.10
N ASN A 208 -23.51 -12.28 1.42
CA ASN A 208 -23.76 -10.87 1.10
C ASN A 208 -23.95 -10.03 2.36
N GLN A 209 -24.69 -10.54 3.35
CA GLN A 209 -24.86 -9.85 4.63
C GLN A 209 -23.54 -9.69 5.39
N ILE A 210 -22.66 -10.70 5.36
CA ILE A 210 -21.31 -10.62 5.93
C ILE A 210 -20.51 -9.51 5.24
N LEU A 211 -20.48 -9.48 3.90
CA LEU A 211 -19.76 -8.46 3.13
C LEU A 211 -20.29 -7.05 3.42
N GLU A 212 -21.61 -6.85 3.44
CA GLU A 212 -22.21 -5.55 3.78
C GLU A 212 -21.92 -5.13 5.23
N SER A 213 -21.90 -6.08 6.18
CA SER A 213 -21.56 -5.75 7.58
C SER A 213 -20.10 -5.29 7.72
N ILE A 214 -19.21 -5.85 6.91
CA ILE A 214 -17.79 -5.58 6.93
C ILE A 214 -17.45 -4.32 6.13
N LYS A 215 -18.27 -3.96 5.14
CA LYS A 215 -18.18 -2.67 4.44
C LYS A 215 -18.26 -1.48 5.39
N ALA A 216 -19.08 -1.53 6.44
CA ALA A 216 -19.08 -0.49 7.46
C ALA A 216 -17.72 -0.35 8.18
N SER A 217 -16.96 -1.44 8.29
CA SER A 217 -15.61 -1.45 8.86
C SER A 217 -14.56 -0.85 7.93
N LEU A 218 -14.82 -0.71 6.62
CA LEU A 218 -13.89 -0.07 5.67
C LEU A 218 -13.73 1.42 5.91
N ILE A 219 -14.78 2.07 6.44
CA ILE A 219 -14.71 3.46 6.86
C ILE A 219 -13.62 3.61 7.94
N ASN A 220 -13.35 2.55 8.71
CA ASN A 220 -12.33 2.52 9.75
C ASN A 220 -10.96 2.04 9.23
N PHE A 221 -10.92 1.11 8.26
CA PHE A 221 -9.68 0.57 7.65
C PHE A 221 -8.68 1.65 7.19
N ALA A 222 -9.15 2.87 6.98
CA ALA A 222 -8.36 3.97 6.49
C ALA A 222 -8.62 5.28 7.25
N ASN A 223 -9.19 5.17 8.45
CA ASN A 223 -9.16 6.27 9.39
C ASN A 223 -7.71 6.48 9.84
N GLU A 224 -7.24 7.73 9.86
CA GLU A 224 -5.90 8.08 10.36
C GLU A 224 -5.65 7.58 11.79
N ASN A 225 -6.71 7.25 12.54
CA ASN A 225 -6.63 6.67 13.87
C ASN A 225 -6.13 5.21 13.91
N GLU A 226 -6.29 4.42 12.84
CA GLU A 226 -5.71 3.07 12.74
C GLU A 226 -4.23 3.11 12.36
N TRP A 227 -3.77 4.24 11.83
CA TRP A 227 -2.38 4.46 11.53
C TRP A 227 -1.58 4.68 12.82
N LYS A 228 -0.68 3.75 13.13
CA LYS A 228 0.11 3.85 14.35
C LYS A 228 1.16 4.97 14.24
N PRO A 229 1.27 5.88 15.23
CA PRO A 229 2.25 6.96 15.20
C PRO A 229 3.70 6.50 14.99
N GLU A 230 4.06 5.32 15.50
CA GLU A 230 5.39 4.74 15.32
C GLU A 230 5.73 4.44 13.84
N TRP A 231 4.73 4.12 13.01
CA TRP A 231 4.96 3.83 11.59
C TRP A 231 5.44 5.06 10.84
N ASP A 232 5.06 6.26 11.25
CA ASP A 232 5.58 7.49 10.66
C ASP A 232 7.09 7.60 10.84
N MET A 233 7.58 7.27 12.03
CA MET A 233 9.00 7.31 12.31
C MET A 233 9.74 6.19 11.58
N GLU A 234 9.18 4.97 11.58
CA GLU A 234 9.76 3.83 10.86
C GLU A 234 9.89 4.10 9.36
N ILE A 235 8.84 4.63 8.72
CA ILE A 235 8.87 5.01 7.31
C ILE A 235 9.92 6.08 7.10
N LYS A 236 9.91 7.16 7.89
CA LYS A 236 10.92 8.24 7.72
C LYS A 236 12.35 7.72 7.83
N ILE A 237 12.65 6.88 8.82
CA ILE A 237 13.98 6.27 8.97
C ILE A 237 14.33 5.48 7.71
N LEU A 238 13.41 4.63 7.24
CA LEU A 238 13.64 3.78 6.07
C LEU A 238 13.83 4.61 4.79
N LEU A 239 13.00 5.62 4.55
CA LEU A 239 13.13 6.54 3.40
C LEU A 239 14.52 7.16 3.34
N LEU A 240 15.06 7.56 4.50
CA LEU A 240 16.36 8.20 4.59
C LEU A 240 17.54 7.23 4.39
N THR A 241 17.29 5.92 4.32
CA THR A 241 18.31 4.93 3.94
C THR A 241 18.52 4.79 2.43
N PHE A 242 17.74 5.49 1.61
CA PHE A 242 17.82 5.43 0.15
C PHE A 242 18.56 6.68 -0.37
N PRO A 243 19.91 6.68 -0.47
CA PRO A 243 20.65 7.82 -0.99
C PRO A 243 20.21 8.17 -2.41
#